data_AF-A0A439L1M8-F1
#
_entry.id   AF-A0A439L1M8-F1
#
_cell.length_a   1.000
_cell.length_b   1.000
_cell.length_c   1.000
_cell.angle_alpha   90.00
_cell.angle_beta   90.00
_cell.angle_gamma   90.00
#
_symmetry.space_group_name_H-M   'P 1'
#
loop_
_entity.id
_entity.type
_entity.pdbx_description
1 polymer ?
#
loop_
_entity_poly.entity_id
_entity_poly.type
_entity_poly.pdbx_seq_one_letter_code
_entity_poly.pdbx_strand_id
1 'polypeptide(L)' 'MKEFHCGSLVPGCDWHTRADEEAEIMRRAVEHMRETHGETIIRET' A
#
# COMPACT_ATOMS: atom_id res chain seq x y z
N MET A 1 -8.80 3.36 13.56
CA MET A 1 -8.57 3.83 12.19
C MET A 1 -7.11 4.14 11.93
N LYS A 2 -6.52 3.42 10.97
CA LYS A 2 -5.17 3.63 10.45
C LYS A 2 -5.26 4.01 8.96
N GLU A 3 -4.22 4.66 8.45
CA GLU A 3 -4.09 5.07 7.05
C GLU A 3 -2.71 4.70 6.51
N PHE A 4 -2.66 4.42 5.21
CA PHE A 4 -1.44 4.15 4.48
C PHE A 4 -1.38 5.02 3.24
N HIS A 5 -0.18 5.57 2.97
CA HIS A 5 0.10 6.43 1.84
C HIS A 5 1.19 5.77 1.00
N CYS A 6 0.88 5.40 -0.25
CA CYS A 6 1.86 4.81 -1.15
C CYS A 6 3.03 5.76 -1.41
N GLY A 7 2.77 7.07 -1.46
CA GLY A 7 3.78 8.13 -1.61
C GLY A 7 4.93 8.12 -0.59
N SER A 8 4.75 7.42 0.55
CA SER A 8 5.82 7.21 1.54
C SER A 8 6.86 6.16 1.10
N LEU A 9 6.48 5.23 0.22
CA LEU A 9 7.34 4.19 -0.35
C LEU A 9 7.71 4.48 -1.80
N VAL A 10 6.74 4.92 -2.61
CA VAL A 10 6.92 5.21 -4.04
C VAL A 10 6.76 6.72 -4.27
N PRO A 11 7.87 7.46 -4.43
CA PRO A 11 7.81 8.89 -4.71
C PRO A 11 6.96 9.20 -5.94
N GLY A 12 5.98 10.10 -5.80
CA GLY A 12 5.08 10.51 -6.88
C GLY A 12 3.80 9.67 -7.02
N CYS A 13 3.54 8.72 -6.12
CA CYS A 13 2.25 8.03 -6.05
C CYS A 13 1.31 8.71 -5.04
N ASP A 14 0.15 9.18 -5.50
CA ASP A 14 -0.87 9.84 -4.67
C ASP A 14 -1.89 8.87 -4.05
N TRP A 15 -1.72 7.56 -4.25
CA TRP A 15 -2.66 6.57 -3.73
C TRP A 15 -2.59 6.45 -2.20
N HIS A 16 -3.76 6.41 -1.56
CA HIS A 16 -3.88 6.20 -0.13
C HIS A 16 -5.11 5.34 0.23
N THR A 17 -5.07 4.68 1.38
CA THR A 17 -6.20 3.92 1.92
C THR A 17 -6.32 4.10 3.42
N ARG A 18 -7.55 3.98 3.94
CA ARG A 18 -7.86 3.99 5.36
C ARG A 18 -8.79 2.83 5.72
N ALA A 19 -8.54 2.21 6.85
CA ALA A 19 -9.42 1.18 7.43
C ALA A 19 -9.26 1.13 8.95
N ASP A 20 -10.18 0.47 9.63
CA ASP A 20 -10.04 0.23 11.07
C ASP A 20 -9.08 -0.93 11.36
N GLU A 21 -9.08 -1.93 10.49
CA GLU A 21 -8.25 -3.13 10.59
C GLU A 21 -6.96 -2.99 9.76
N GLU A 22 -5.82 -3.28 10.38
CA GLU A 22 -4.51 -3.25 9.71
C GLU A 22 -4.41 -4.25 8.55
N ALA A 23 -5.01 -5.43 8.72
CA ALA A 23 -5.02 -6.46 7.67
C ALA A 23 -5.70 -5.96 6.39
N GLU A 24 -6.73 -5.11 6.51
CA GLU A 24 -7.41 -4.53 5.37
C GLU A 24 -6.55 -3.47 4.67
N ILE A 25 -5.83 -2.65 5.44
CA ILE A 25 -4.87 -1.68 4.90
C ILE A 25 -3.77 -2.42 4.11
N MET A 26 -3.18 -3.46 4.71
CA MET A 26 -2.11 -4.25 4.09
C MET A 26 -2.58 -4.94 2.82
N ARG A 27 -3.78 -5.54 2.82
CA ARG A 27 -4.35 -6.17 1.62
C ARG A 27 -4.46 -5.19 0.46
N ARG A 28 -5.05 -4.01 0.71
CA ARG A 28 -5.23 -2.97 -0.31
C ARG A 28 -3.89 -2.40 -0.79
N ALA A 29 -2.93 -2.21 0.12
CA ALA A 29 -1.60 -1.74 -0.23
C ALA A 29 -0.88 -2.75 -1.15
N VAL A 30 -0.88 -4.03 -0.80
CA VAL A 30 -0.27 -5.08 -1.63
C VAL A 30 -0.95 -5.19 -3.00
N GLU A 31 -2.28 -5.13 -3.05
CA GLU A 31 -3.03 -5.15 -4.31
C GLU A 31 -2.63 -3.98 -5.21
N HIS A 32 -2.64 -2.76 -4.66
CA HIS A 32 -2.21 -1.56 -5.36
C HIS A 32 -0.76 -1.65 -5.88
N MET A 33 0.17 -2.10 -5.04
CA MET A 33 1.58 -2.25 -5.42
C MET A 33 1.75 -3.24 -6.59
N ARG A 34 0.96 -4.33 -6.62
CA ARG A 34 1.00 -5.32 -7.70
C ARG A 34 0.40 -4.78 -8.99
N GLU A 35 -0.73 -4.08 -8.92
CA GLU A 35 -1.46 -3.61 -10.10
C GLU A 35 -0.88 -2.33 -10.70
N THR A 36 -0.41 -1.40 -9.86
CA THR A 36 0.02 -0.07 -10.30
C THR A 36 1.53 0.01 -10.49
N HIS A 37 2.31 -0.62 -9.60
CA HIS A 37 3.78 -0.55 -9.63
C HIS A 37 4.43 -1.80 -10.21
N GLY A 38 3.64 -2.84 -10.51
CA GLY A 38 4.16 -4.12 -11.00
C GLY A 38 5.05 -4.83 -9.97
N GLU A 39 4.93 -4.46 -8.70
CA GLU A 39 5.83 -4.91 -7.66
C GLU A 39 5.44 -6.34 -7.24
N THR A 40 6.30 -7.30 -7.59
CA THR A 40 6.07 -8.74 -7.35
C THR A 40 6.77 -9.26 -6.10
N ILE A 41 7.64 -8.45 -5.49
CA ILE A 41 8.41 -8.80 -4.29
C ILE A 41 8.17 -7.71 -3.24
N ILE A 42 7.23 -7.96 -2.32
CA ILE A 42 7.06 -7.15 -1.11
C ILE A 42 8.15 -7.58 -0.14
N ARG A 43 9.13 -6.72 0.16
CA ARG A 43 10.23 -7.07 1.07
C ARG A 43 9.82 -6.80 2.52
N GLU A 44 9.62 -7.87 3.29
CA GLU A 44 9.46 -7.81 4.74
C GLU A 44 10.79 -7.35 5.34
N THR A 45 10.81 -6.15 5.94
CA THR A 45 11.98 -5.62 6.67
C THR A 45 11.78 -5.82 8.17
#